data_AF-A0A0F9EHT4-F1
#
_entry.id   AF-A0A0F9EHT4-F1
#
_cell.length_a   1.000
_cell.length_b   1.000
_cell.length_c   1.000
_cell.angle_alpha   90.00
_cell.angle_beta   90.00
_cell.angle_gamma   90.00
#
_symmetry.space_group_name_H-M   'P 1'
#
loop_
_entity.id
_entity.type
_entity.pdbx_description
1 polymer ?
#
loop_
_entity_poly.entity_id
_entity_poly.type
_entity_poly.pdbx_seq_one_letter_code
_entity_poly.pdbx_strand_id
1 'polypeptide(L)'
;MLLIPVTDSSVAGTGTATFPSRILGGLAITANGTNDATVTLQRDNSDGFTVFKLVTKSPIFVAGPISIGSQAGYYSVSGDGAAVQFYEWVE
;
A
#
# COMPACT_ATOMS: atom_id res chain seq x y z
N MET A 1 7.63 11.43 -14.64
CA MET A 1 7.52 10.27 -13.76
C MET A 1 7.81 10.64 -12.31
N LEU A 2 6.73 10.87 -11.56
CA LEU A 2 6.71 11.32 -10.17
C LEU A 2 5.95 10.29 -9.31
N LEU A 3 6.38 10.13 -8.06
CA LEU A 3 5.61 9.44 -7.04
C LEU A 3 4.69 10.45 -6.34
N ILE A 4 3.39 10.24 -6.46
CA ILE A 4 2.38 11.11 -5.84
C ILE A 4 1.70 10.33 -4.70
N PRO A 5 1.57 10.91 -3.50
CA PRO A 5 0.85 10.26 -2.41
C PRO A 5 -0.60 10.02 -2.80
N VAL A 6 -1.09 8.80 -2.52
CA VAL A 6 -2.46 8.37 -2.82
C VAL A 6 -3.45 8.80 -1.73
N THR A 7 -2.96 8.95 -0.51
CA THR A 7 -3.71 9.40 0.67
C THR A 7 -3.03 10.62 1.28
N ASP A 8 -3.79 11.50 1.94
CA ASP A 8 -3.26 12.71 2.59
C ASP A 8 -2.25 12.41 3.71
N SER A 9 -2.36 11.23 4.32
CA SER A 9 -1.47 10.72 5.35
C SER A 9 -1.35 9.20 5.30
N SER A 10 -0.43 8.65 6.09
CA SER A 10 -0.33 7.21 6.29
C SER A 10 -1.62 6.63 6.86
N VAL A 11 -2.02 5.45 6.40
CA VAL A 11 -3.22 4.73 6.83
C VAL A 11 -2.87 3.47 7.61
N ALA A 12 -3.78 3.05 8.50
CA ALA A 12 -3.72 1.81 9.26
C ALA A 12 -5.08 1.08 9.22
N GLY A 13 -5.12 -0.19 9.62
CA GLY A 13 -6.34 -1.00 9.55
C GLY A 13 -6.72 -1.34 8.11
N THR A 14 -8.02 -1.42 7.82
CA THR A 14 -8.54 -1.76 6.49
C THR A 14 -9.25 -0.57 5.85
N GLY A 15 -9.23 -0.51 4.52
CA GLY A 15 -9.93 0.53 3.77
C GLY A 15 -9.73 0.42 2.26
N THR A 16 -10.13 1.47 1.55
CA THR A 16 -9.94 1.61 0.10
C THR A 16 -9.02 2.79 -0.21
N ALA A 17 -8.20 2.63 -1.23
CA ALA A 17 -7.38 3.69 -1.80
C ALA A 17 -7.61 3.75 -3.32
N THR A 18 -7.62 4.96 -3.87
CA THR A 18 -7.83 5.19 -5.31
C THR A 18 -6.50 5.56 -5.96
N PHE A 19 -6.08 4.75 -6.92
CA PHE A 19 -4.90 4.90 -7.76
C PHE A 19 -5.34 5.27 -9.18
N PRO A 20 -5.51 6.56 -9.51
CA PRO A 20 -5.89 7.04 -10.84
C PRO A 20 -5.12 6.38 -11.99
N SER A 21 -3.79 6.26 -11.83
CA SER A 21 -2.87 5.61 -12.79
C SER A 21 -3.02 4.09 -12.89
N ARG A 22 -3.72 3.46 -11.93
CA ARG A 22 -3.81 1.99 -11.75
C ARG A 22 -2.45 1.33 -11.44
N ILE A 23 -1.45 2.13 -11.09
CA ILE A 23 -0.09 1.69 -10.80
C ILE A 23 0.26 2.11 -9.37
N LEU A 24 0.51 1.14 -8.51
CA LEU A 24 1.22 1.38 -7.25
C LEU A 24 2.67 1.69 -7.61
N GLY A 25 3.12 2.91 -7.33
CA GLY A 25 4.48 3.36 -7.58
C GLY A 25 5.42 3.13 -6.39
N GLY A 26 4.87 3.10 -5.18
CA GLY A 26 5.62 2.77 -3.98
C GLY A 26 4.78 2.80 -2.71
N LEU A 27 5.42 2.44 -1.60
CA LEU A 27 4.84 2.40 -0.27
C LEU A 27 5.90 2.66 0.80
N ALA A 28 5.59 3.54 1.75
CA ALA A 28 6.39 3.76 2.96
C ALA A 28 5.66 3.13 4.14
N ILE A 29 6.28 2.15 4.80
CA ILE A 29 5.69 1.41 5.92
C ILE A 29 6.42 1.79 7.21
N THR A 30 5.65 2.11 8.25
CA THR A 30 6.13 2.23 9.62
C THR A 30 6.04 0.88 10.33
N ALA A 31 6.98 0.60 11.21
CA ALA A 31 6.97 -0.56 12.08
C ALA A 31 7.74 -0.23 13.37
N ASN A 32 7.39 -0.88 14.48
CA ASN A 32 7.96 -0.59 15.80
C ASN A 32 9.20 -1.44 16.17
N GLY A 33 9.68 -2.30 15.27
CA GLY A 33 10.83 -3.18 15.54
C GLY A 33 10.52 -4.45 16.34
N THR A 34 9.35 -4.52 16.97
CA THR A 34 8.97 -5.63 17.88
C THR A 34 8.01 -6.60 17.20
N ASN A 35 6.89 -6.07 16.69
CA ASN A 35 5.82 -6.85 16.06
C ASN A 35 5.90 -6.75 14.54
N ASP A 36 5.37 -7.77 13.85
CA ASP A 36 5.27 -7.75 12.38
C ASP A 36 4.25 -6.69 11.95
N ALA A 37 4.70 -5.72 11.15
CA ALA A 37 3.85 -4.88 10.33
C ALA A 37 3.54 -5.62 9.02
N THR A 38 2.26 -5.92 8.80
CA THR A 38 1.77 -6.57 7.58
C THR A 38 0.97 -5.58 6.77
N VAL A 39 1.33 -5.41 5.50
CA VAL A 39 0.58 -4.59 4.54
C VAL A 39 0.16 -5.46 3.37
N THR A 40 -1.13 -5.46 3.06
CA THR A 40 -1.69 -6.15 1.90
C THR A 40 -2.47 -5.14 1.05
N LEU A 41 -2.36 -5.24 -0.26
CA LEU A 41 -3.18 -4.52 -1.23
C LEU A 41 -3.85 -5.53 -2.17
N GLN A 42 -5.15 -5.42 -2.33
CA GLN A 42 -5.98 -6.25 -3.19
C GLN A 42 -6.70 -5.39 -4.21
N ARG A 43 -7.05 -5.98 -5.36
CA ARG A 43 -7.93 -5.33 -6.34
C ARG A 43 -9.33 -5.14 -5.76
N ASP A 44 -9.95 -4.00 -6.04
CA ASP A 44 -11.38 -3.77 -5.77
C ASP A 44 -12.25 -4.36 -6.89
N ASN A 45 -12.09 -5.66 -7.15
CA ASN A 45 -12.95 -6.41 -8.05
C ASN A 45 -13.43 -7.70 -7.36
N SER A 46 -14.40 -8.39 -7.98
CA SER A 46 -15.04 -9.61 -7.43
C SER A 46 -14.07 -10.73 -7.04
N ASP A 47 -12.83 -10.68 -7.55
CA ASP A 47 -11.88 -11.77 -7.42
C ASP A 47 -10.95 -11.60 -6.21
N GLY A 48 -10.94 -10.42 -5.57
CA GLY A 48 -10.15 -10.15 -4.35
C GLY A 48 -8.65 -10.39 -4.50
N PHE A 49 -8.13 -10.34 -5.73
CA PHE A 49 -6.77 -10.77 -6.03
C PHE A 49 -5.75 -9.91 -5.29
N THR A 50 -4.85 -10.56 -4.55
CA THR A 50 -3.77 -9.88 -3.84
C THR A 50 -2.71 -9.40 -4.81
N VAL A 51 -2.59 -8.08 -4.95
CA VAL A 51 -1.63 -7.39 -5.80
C VAL A 51 -0.27 -7.31 -5.11
N PHE A 52 -0.29 -7.07 -3.81
CA PHE A 52 0.91 -6.87 -3.02
C PHE A 52 0.70 -7.37 -1.59
N LYS A 53 1.73 -8.00 -1.03
CA LYS A 53 1.81 -8.33 0.40
C LYS A 53 3.25 -8.17 0.86
N LEU A 54 3.44 -7.44 1.96
CA LEU A 54 4.71 -7.34 2.65
C LEU A 54 4.52 -7.56 4.15
N VAL A 55 5.47 -8.27 4.75
CA VAL A 55 5.59 -8.42 6.20
C VAL A 55 6.98 -7.95 6.58
N THR A 56 7.08 -7.02 7.53
CA THR A 56 8.35 -6.45 7.98
C THR A 56 8.27 -6.12 9.47
N LYS A 57 9.42 -6.16 10.17
CA LYS A 57 9.55 -5.61 11.53
C LYS A 57 10.18 -4.22 11.53
N SER A 58 10.79 -3.82 10.43
CA SER A 58 11.52 -2.56 10.30
C SER A 58 10.78 -1.59 9.37
N PRO A 59 10.87 -0.27 9.62
CA PRO A 59 10.41 0.71 8.65
C PRO A 59 11.08 0.49 7.29
N ILE A 60 10.29 0.53 6.22
CA ILE A 60 10.78 0.26 4.87
C ILE A 60 10.07 1.14 3.86
N PHE A 61 10.81 1.53 2.83
CA PHE A 61 10.27 2.14 1.64
C PHE A 61 10.49 1.18 0.46
N VAL A 62 9.40 0.79 -0.20
CA VAL A 62 9.45 -0.04 -1.41
C VAL A 62 8.98 0.84 -2.57
N ALA A 63 9.78 0.91 -3.63
CA ALA A 63 9.45 1.61 -4.86
C ALA A 63 9.55 0.65 -6.04
N GLY A 64 8.61 0.77 -6.97
CA GLY A 64 8.56 -0.04 -8.17
C GLY A 64 7.16 -0.04 -8.78
N PRO A 65 7.05 -0.20 -10.11
CA PRO A 65 5.76 -0.21 -10.77
C PRO A 65 5.06 -1.53 -10.47
N ILE A 66 3.96 -1.49 -9.74
CA ILE A 66 3.11 -2.65 -9.53
C ILE A 66 1.75 -2.33 -10.14
N SER A 67 1.39 -3.06 -11.20
CA SER A 67 0.09 -2.91 -11.85
C SER A 67 -1.00 -3.46 -10.93
N ILE A 68 -1.92 -2.57 -10.52
CA ILE A 68 -3.09 -2.94 -9.72
C ILE A 68 -4.17 -3.48 -10.65
N GLY A 69 -4.29 -2.96 -11.87
CA GLY A 69 -5.30 -3.37 -12.86
C GLY A 69 -6.70 -2.78 -12.63
N SER A 70 -6.94 -2.14 -11.48
CA SER A 70 -8.13 -1.34 -11.15
C SER A 70 -7.72 0.02 -10.59
N GLN A 71 -8.63 0.99 -10.61
CA GLN A 71 -8.39 2.30 -9.96
C GLN A 71 -8.58 2.22 -8.45
N ALA A 72 -9.51 1.42 -7.96
CA ALA A 72 -9.67 1.21 -6.53
C ALA A 72 -8.91 -0.05 -6.09
N GLY A 73 -8.29 0.02 -4.91
CA GLY A 73 -7.66 -1.12 -4.24
C GLY A 73 -8.04 -1.16 -2.77
N TYR A 74 -8.32 -2.35 -2.26
CA TYR A 74 -8.54 -2.60 -0.83
C TYR A 74 -7.21 -2.82 -0.14
N TYR A 75 -6.92 -2.05 0.90
CA TYR A 75 -5.75 -2.25 1.73
C TYR A 75 -6.12 -2.88 3.07
N SER A 76 -5.16 -3.62 3.63
CA SER A 76 -5.17 -4.09 5.01
C SER A 76 -3.78 -3.92 5.61
N VAL A 77 -3.72 -3.20 6.73
CA VAL A 77 -2.52 -2.89 7.50
C VAL A 77 -2.74 -3.38 8.92
N SER A 78 -1.88 -4.28 9.38
CA SER A 78 -1.94 -4.83 10.73
C SER A 78 -0.56 -4.86 11.38
N GLY A 79 -0.56 -4.92 12.72
CA GLY A 79 0.65 -4.83 13.52
C GLY A 79 0.65 -3.56 14.38
N ASP A 80 1.17 -3.68 15.60
CA ASP A 80 1.30 -2.53 16.50
C ASP A 80 2.33 -1.52 15.94
N GLY A 81 1.96 -0.24 15.89
CA GLY A 81 2.75 0.81 15.24
C GLY A 81 2.84 0.73 13.71
N ALA A 82 2.07 -0.16 13.07
CA ALA A 82 2.06 -0.31 11.62
C ALA A 82 1.13 0.70 10.94
N ALA A 83 1.68 1.48 10.02
CA ALA A 83 0.94 2.36 9.11
C ALA A 83 1.66 2.36 7.76
N VAL A 84 0.94 2.70 6.70
CA VAL A 84 1.50 2.78 5.34
C VAL A 84 1.06 4.05 4.63
N GLN A 85 1.99 4.70 3.95
CA GLN A 85 1.68 5.70 2.93
C GLN A 85 1.81 5.04 1.56
N PHE A 86 0.74 5.06 0.78
CA PHE A 86 0.78 4.61 -0.61
C PHE A 86 1.17 5.75 -1.54
N TYR A 87 1.91 5.42 -2.60
CA TYR A 87 2.27 6.32 -3.68
C TYR A 87 1.89 5.69 -5.01
N GLU A 88 1.32 6.47 -5.91
CA GLU A 88 1.09 6.06 -7.29
C GLU A 88 2.18 6.62 -8.20
N TRP A 89 2.36 5.98 -9.35
CA TRP A 89 3.29 6.47 -10.36
C TRP A 89 2.51 7.25 -11.42
N VAL A 90 2.80 8.55 -11.52
CA VAL A 90 2.21 9.43 -12.55
C VAL A 90 3.30 9.83 -13.54
N GLU A 91 2.98 9.74 -14.84
CA GLU A 91 3.87 10.18 -15.92
C GLU A 91 4.08 11.69 -15.91
#